data_AF-A0A7J9Z170-F1
#
_entry.id   AF-A0A7J9Z170-F1
#
_cell.length_a   1.000
_cell.length_b   1.000
_cell.length_c   1.000
_cell.angle_alpha   90.00
_cell.angle_beta   90.00
_cell.angle_gamma   90.00
#
_symmetry.space_group_name_H-M   'P 1'
#
loop_
_entity.id
_entity.type
_entity.pdbx_description
1 polymer ?
#
loop_
_entity_poly.entity_id
_entity_poly.type
_entity_poly.pdbx_seq_one_letter_code
_entity_poly.pdbx_strand_id
1 'polypeptide(L)'
;QRLARLVGRAKAMDLILTGRTMDAEEAERAGLVSRVVPAADLPAEAAATASVIAAYSKPAVMTAREAVDHSQEVGLRDGIVYERRVFHALFATDDQKEGMRAFLEKRAPTFTGR
;
A
#
# COMPACT_ATOMS: atom_id res chain seq x y z
N GLN A 1 9.01 -15.44 8.81
CA GLN A 1 7.85 -15.43 7.89
C GLN A 1 7.79 -14.13 7.08
N ARG A 2 7.47 -12.98 7.69
CA ARG A 2 7.38 -11.69 6.96
C ARG A 2 8.68 -11.25 6.27
N LEU A 3 9.80 -11.28 6.98
CA LEU A 3 11.10 -10.85 6.41
C LEU A 3 11.44 -11.59 5.10
N ALA A 4 11.29 -12.92 5.07
CA ALA A 4 11.56 -13.72 3.87
C ALA A 4 10.63 -13.41 2.68
N ARG A 5 9.39 -12.95 2.94
CA ARG A 5 8.46 -12.51 1.89
C ARG A 5 8.83 -11.13 1.34
N LEU A 6 9.38 -10.25 2.19
CA LEU A 6 9.78 -8.89 1.79
C LEU A 6 11.13 -8.86 1.06
N VAL A 7 12.18 -9.46 1.66
CA VAL A 7 13.56 -9.34 1.17
C VAL A 7 14.08 -10.58 0.43
N GLY A 8 13.21 -11.57 0.24
CA GLY A 8 13.56 -12.86 -0.36
C GLY A 8 14.29 -13.82 0.60
N ARG A 9 14.31 -15.11 0.21
CA ARG A 9 14.83 -16.20 1.05
C ARG A 9 16.31 -16.02 1.43
N ALA A 10 17.17 -15.67 0.47
CA ALA A 10 18.62 -15.64 0.68
C ALA A 10 19.02 -14.60 1.74
N LYS A 11 18.57 -13.35 1.55
CA LYS A 11 18.87 -12.24 2.44
C LYS A 11 18.23 -12.41 3.82
N ALA A 12 17.01 -12.93 3.87
CA ALA A 12 16.38 -13.24 5.15
C ALA A 12 17.16 -14.30 5.94
N MET A 13 17.68 -15.33 5.27
CA MET A 13 18.46 -16.37 5.95
C MET A 13 19.79 -15.84 6.48
N ASP A 14 20.48 -15.00 5.70
CA ASP A 14 21.70 -14.32 6.12
C ASP A 14 21.47 -13.50 7.41
N LEU A 15 20.45 -12.63 7.42
CA LEU A 15 20.12 -11.82 8.60
C LEU A 15 19.71 -12.66 9.82
N ILE A 16 18.86 -13.67 9.62
CA ILE A 16 18.32 -14.49 10.71
C ILE A 16 19.40 -15.38 11.33
N LEU A 17 20.27 -15.98 10.53
CA LEU A 17 21.26 -16.94 11.02
C LEU A 17 22.53 -16.26 11.56
N THR A 18 22.93 -15.12 11.01
CA THR A 18 24.14 -14.40 11.45
C THR A 18 23.85 -13.36 12.53
N GLY A 19 22.61 -12.87 12.61
CA GLY A 19 22.24 -11.78 13.52
C GLY A 19 22.84 -10.42 13.11
N ARG A 20 23.44 -10.30 11.93
CA ARG A 20 24.01 -9.02 11.47
C ARG A 20 22.91 -7.97 11.32
N THR A 21 23.30 -6.71 11.48
CA THR A 21 22.44 -5.57 11.20
C THR A 21 22.42 -5.23 9.71
N MET A 22 21.38 -4.50 9.32
CA MET A 22 21.16 -3.98 7.98
C MET A 22 20.98 -2.47 8.09
N ASP A 23 21.69 -1.71 7.26
CA ASP A 23 21.53 -0.26 7.20
C ASP A 23 20.28 0.13 6.38
N ALA A 24 19.90 1.41 6.44
CA ALA A 24 18.68 1.91 5.81
C ALA A 24 18.70 1.78 4.27
N GLU A 25 19.86 1.96 3.64
CA GLU A 25 19.98 1.89 2.19
C GLU A 25 19.91 0.44 1.68
N GLU A 26 20.53 -0.50 2.39
CA GLU A 26 20.37 -1.93 2.12
C GLU A 26 18.93 -2.36 2.33
N ALA A 27 18.25 -1.84 3.36
CA ALA A 27 16.84 -2.13 3.63
C ALA A 27 15.91 -1.67 2.50
N GLU A 28 16.15 -0.49 1.93
CA GLU A 28 15.36 0.04 0.81
C GLU A 28 15.58 -0.78 -0.46
N ARG A 29 16.85 -1.00 -0.85
CA ARG A 29 17.19 -1.83 -2.02
C ARG A 29 16.69 -3.26 -1.90
N ALA A 30 16.55 -3.77 -0.68
CA ALA A 30 16.03 -5.10 -0.41
C ALA A 30 14.49 -5.17 -0.38
N GLY A 31 13.78 -4.03 -0.41
CA GLY A 31 12.32 -3.98 -0.31
C GLY A 31 11.77 -4.13 1.12
N LEU A 32 12.61 -3.94 2.15
CA LEU A 32 12.18 -3.98 3.55
C LEU A 32 11.50 -2.68 3.98
N VAL A 33 11.96 -1.54 3.44
CA VAL A 33 11.36 -0.21 3.67
C VAL A 33 11.02 0.43 2.33
N SER A 34 9.99 1.27 2.31
CA SER A 34 9.50 1.88 1.07
C SER A 34 10.32 3.07 0.60
N ARG A 35 10.90 3.85 1.53
CA ARG A 35 11.71 5.05 1.26
C ARG A 35 12.71 5.28 2.39
N VAL A 36 13.83 5.92 2.07
CA VAL A 36 14.82 6.44 3.03
C VAL A 36 14.85 7.95 2.91
N VAL A 37 14.77 8.63 4.05
CA VAL A 37 14.77 10.09 4.15
C VAL A 37 15.72 10.52 5.27
N PRO A 38 16.20 11.78 5.28
CA PRO A 38 16.98 12.29 6.41
C PRO A 38 16.20 12.14 7.73
N ALA A 39 16.91 11.77 8.80
CA ALA A 39 16.27 11.48 10.08
C ALA A 39 15.48 12.67 10.66
N ALA A 40 15.92 13.91 10.38
CA ALA A 40 15.23 15.12 10.78
C ALA A 40 13.87 15.30 10.09
N ASP A 41 13.73 14.78 8.87
CA ASP A 41 12.52 14.96 8.04
C ASP A 41 11.52 13.81 8.21
N LEU A 42 11.93 12.70 8.83
CA LEU A 42 11.11 11.49 9.00
C LEU A 42 9.69 11.76 9.52
N PRO A 43 9.47 12.56 10.59
CA PRO A 43 8.11 12.84 11.06
C PRO A 43 7.27 13.61 10.05
N ALA A 44 7.88 14.57 9.34
CA ALA A 44 7.19 15.39 8.36
C ALA A 44 6.82 14.58 7.11
N GLU A 45 7.75 13.79 6.58
CA GLU A 45 7.53 12.91 5.42
C GLU A 45 6.47 11.82 5.70
N ALA A 46 6.50 11.24 6.90
CA ALA A 46 5.50 10.27 7.33
C ALA A 46 4.11 10.91 7.42
N ALA A 47 4.01 12.11 8.03
CA ALA A 47 2.76 12.85 8.13
C ALA A 47 2.22 13.25 6.76
N ALA A 48 3.08 13.76 5.87
CA ALA A 48 2.70 14.12 4.50
C ALA A 48 2.13 12.92 3.73
N THR A 49 2.80 11.76 3.82
CA THR A 49 2.31 10.52 3.21
C THR A 49 0.96 10.10 3.79
N ALA A 50 0.80 10.17 5.12
CA ALA A 50 -0.47 9.86 5.78
C ALA A 50 -1.59 10.81 5.34
N SER A 51 -1.31 12.11 5.20
CA SER A 51 -2.27 13.11 4.71
C SER A 51 -2.73 12.82 3.28
N VAL A 52 -1.82 12.40 2.39
CA VAL A 52 -2.18 11.99 1.02
C VAL A 52 -3.12 10.78 1.06
N ILE A 53 -2.80 9.75 1.85
CA ILE A 53 -3.65 8.56 1.98
C ILE A 53 -5.03 8.92 2.55
N ALA A 54 -5.06 9.77 3.58
CA ALA A 54 -6.29 10.21 4.24
C ALA A 54 -7.18 11.09 3.36
N ALA A 55 -6.63 11.72 2.32
CA ALA A 55 -7.39 12.53 1.36
C ALA A 55 -8.15 11.68 0.33
N TYR A 56 -7.88 10.38 0.22
CA TYR A 56 -8.61 9.48 -0.67
C TYR A 56 -9.86 8.89 -0.02
N SER A 57 -10.73 8.32 -0.84
CA SER A 57 -11.89 7.57 -0.39
C SER A 57 -11.49 6.43 0.56
N LYS A 58 -12.03 6.46 1.78
CA LYS A 58 -11.80 5.42 2.80
C LYS A 58 -12.11 4.01 2.30
N PRO A 59 -13.30 3.70 1.73
CA PRO A 59 -13.56 2.36 1.21
C PRO A 59 -12.57 1.97 0.11
N ALA A 60 -12.20 2.88 -0.79
CA ALA A 60 -11.23 2.58 -1.85
C ALA A 60 -9.84 2.22 -1.30
N VAL A 61 -9.30 3.02 -0.36
CA VAL A 61 -7.99 2.76 0.26
C VAL A 61 -7.98 1.43 1.03
N MET A 62 -9.04 1.16 1.79
CA MET A 62 -9.17 -0.08 2.55
C MET A 62 -9.23 -1.30 1.62
N THR A 63 -10.03 -1.23 0.55
CA THR A 63 -10.12 -2.28 -0.46
C THR A 63 -8.81 -2.50 -1.21
N ALA A 64 -8.10 -1.43 -1.57
CA ALA A 64 -6.79 -1.53 -2.21
C ALA A 64 -5.78 -2.25 -1.32
N ARG A 65 -5.72 -1.91 -0.02
CA ARG A 65 -4.86 -2.60 0.95
C ARG A 65 -5.23 -4.08 1.06
N GLU A 66 -6.53 -4.38 1.20
CA GLU A 66 -7.02 -5.77 1.33
C GLU A 66 -6.69 -6.61 0.10
N ALA A 67 -6.82 -6.06 -1.10
CA ALA A 67 -6.48 -6.76 -2.34
C ALA A 67 -4.99 -7.10 -2.44
N VAL A 68 -4.11 -6.16 -2.06
CA VAL A 68 -2.65 -6.40 -2.04
C VAL A 68 -2.28 -7.42 -0.97
N ASP A 69 -2.86 -7.33 0.23
CA ASP A 69 -2.62 -8.31 1.30
C ASP A 69 -3.08 -9.71 0.88
N HIS A 70 -4.26 -9.82 0.26
CA HIS A 70 -4.81 -11.08 -0.23
C HIS A 70 -3.94 -11.70 -1.33
N SER A 71 -3.38 -10.88 -2.23
CA SER A 71 -2.53 -11.36 -3.32
C SER A 71 -1.26 -12.06 -2.83
N GLN A 72 -0.86 -11.86 -1.57
CA GLN A 72 0.30 -12.53 -0.96
C GLN A 72 0.00 -13.96 -0.49
N GLU A 73 -1.27 -14.35 -0.44
CA GLU A 73 -1.71 -15.65 0.10
C GLU A 73 -2.30 -16.57 -0.97
N VAL A 74 -2.53 -16.08 -2.18
CA VAL A 74 -3.18 -16.84 -3.27
C VAL A 74 -2.38 -16.76 -4.57
N GLY A 75 -2.70 -17.64 -5.52
CA GLY A 75 -2.13 -17.57 -6.86
C GLY A 75 -2.65 -16.36 -7.65
N LEU A 76 -1.88 -15.91 -8.65
CA LEU A 76 -2.19 -14.73 -9.46
C LEU A 76 -3.63 -14.72 -10.01
N ARG A 77 -4.11 -15.87 -10.51
CA ARG A 77 -5.47 -15.99 -11.05
C ARG A 77 -6.53 -15.69 -10.00
N ASP A 78 -6.40 -16.24 -8.81
CA ASP A 78 -7.36 -16.06 -7.73
C ASP A 78 -7.30 -14.64 -7.18
N GLY A 79 -6.09 -14.07 -7.08
CA GLY A 79 -5.88 -12.65 -6.74
C GLY A 79 -6.62 -11.71 -7.69
N ILE A 80 -6.50 -11.91 -9.02
CA ILE A 80 -7.21 -11.11 -10.03
C ILE A 80 -8.73 -11.26 -9.90
N VAL A 81 -9.22 -12.47 -9.63
CA VAL A 81 -10.67 -12.71 -9.44
C VAL A 81 -11.17 -11.98 -8.20
N TYR A 82 -10.42 -12.02 -7.10
CA TYR A 82 -10.73 -11.30 -5.87
C TYR A 82 -10.72 -9.78 -6.12
N GLU A 83 -9.65 -9.24 -6.70
CA GLU A 83 -9.50 -7.82 -7.01
C GLU A 83 -10.67 -7.30 -7.85
N ARG A 84 -11.04 -8.01 -8.92
CA ARG A 84 -12.18 -7.64 -9.77
C ARG A 84 -13.48 -7.57 -8.98
N ARG A 85 -13.71 -8.53 -8.07
CA ARG A 85 -14.93 -8.57 -7.24
C ARG A 85 -15.01 -7.37 -6.31
N VAL A 86 -13.93 -7.08 -5.58
CA VAL A 86 -13.93 -5.96 -4.63
C VAL A 86 -13.94 -4.61 -5.35
N PHE A 87 -13.31 -4.52 -6.51
CA PHE A 87 -13.40 -3.35 -7.39
C PHE A 87 -14.84 -3.08 -7.85
N HIS A 88 -15.57 -4.11 -8.31
CA HIS A 88 -16.98 -3.94 -8.67
C HIS A 88 -17.84 -3.48 -7.49
N ALA A 89 -17.54 -3.92 -6.26
CA ALA A 89 -18.28 -3.48 -5.08
C ALA A 89 -18.11 -1.97 -4.81
N LEU A 90 -16.97 -1.38 -5.17
CA LEU A 90 -16.74 0.07 -4.99
C LEU A 90 -17.71 0.92 -5.82
N PHE A 91 -18.25 0.43 -6.95
CA PHE A 91 -19.24 1.17 -7.74
C PHE A 91 -20.57 1.40 -7.02
N ALA A 92 -20.81 0.70 -5.92
CA ALA A 92 -21.97 0.94 -5.06
C ALA A 92 -21.77 2.13 -4.10
N THR A 93 -20.53 2.61 -3.92
CA THR A 93 -20.19 3.70 -2.98
C THR A 93 -20.50 5.09 -3.56
N ASP A 94 -20.77 6.05 -2.68
CA ASP A 94 -20.97 7.45 -3.08
C ASP A 94 -19.65 8.07 -3.52
N ASP A 95 -18.56 7.71 -2.85
CA ASP A 95 -17.21 8.17 -3.16
C ASP A 95 -16.76 7.77 -4.57
N GLN A 96 -17.15 6.58 -5.06
CA GLN A 96 -16.82 6.16 -6.43
C GLN A 96 -17.49 7.07 -7.46
N LYS A 97 -18.77 7.41 -7.26
CA LYS A 97 -19.51 8.32 -8.14
C LYS A 97 -18.94 9.73 -8.10
N GLU A 98 -18.63 10.23 -6.91
CA GLU A 98 -18.03 11.54 -6.72
C GLU A 98 -16.63 11.62 -7.33
N GLY A 99 -15.80 10.60 -7.13
CA GLY A 99 -14.45 10.54 -7.72
C GLY A 99 -14.49 10.59 -9.24
N MET A 100 -15.37 9.82 -9.88
CA MET A 100 -15.55 9.87 -11.34
C MET A 100 -16.08 11.23 -11.80
N ARG A 101 -17.07 11.79 -11.11
CA ARG A 101 -17.65 13.10 -11.44
C ARG A 101 -16.62 14.22 -11.31
N ALA A 102 -15.89 14.27 -10.19
CA ALA A 102 -14.86 15.27 -9.94
C ALA A 102 -13.74 15.21 -10.99
N PHE A 103 -13.35 14.00 -11.42
CA PHE A 103 -12.39 13.81 -12.51
C PHE A 103 -12.89 14.37 -13.84
N LEU A 104 -14.14 14.06 -14.23
CA LEU A 104 -14.75 14.57 -15.46
C LEU A 104 -14.92 16.10 -15.42
N GLU A 105 -15.27 16.65 -14.26
CA GLU A 105 -15.45 18.08 -14.00
C GLU A 105 -14.13 18.82 -13.73
N LYS A 106 -12.98 18.11 -13.73
CA LYS A 106 -11.63 18.65 -13.47
C LYS A 106 -11.52 19.43 -12.16
N ARG A 107 -12.15 18.94 -11.09
CA ARG A 107 -12.10 19.51 -9.74
C ARG A 107 -11.61 18.49 -8.72
N ALA A 108 -11.26 18.96 -7.54
CA ALA A 108 -10.95 18.06 -6.42
C ALA A 108 -12.22 17.31 -5.96
N PRO A 109 -12.14 16.00 -5.71
CA PRO A 109 -13.24 15.24 -5.15
C PRO A 109 -13.45 15.57 -3.67
N THR A 110 -14.70 15.52 -3.21
CA THR A 110 -15.03 15.59 -1.78
C THR A 110 -15.58 14.26 -1.32
N PHE A 111 -14.71 13.39 -0.81
CA PHE A 111 -15.10 12.06 -0.32
C PHE A 111 -15.79 12.14 1.05
N THR A 112 -16.85 11.35 1.21
CA THR A 112 -17.60 11.22 2.48
C THR A 112 -17.29 9.92 3.21
N GLY A 113 -16.49 9.03 2.59
CA GLY A 113 -16.10 7.74 3.17
C GLY A 113 -17.22 6.70 3.12
N ARG A 114 -18.17 6.85 2.18
CA ARG A 114 -19.35 6.00 2.00
C ARG A 114 -19.49 5.54 0.57
#